data_AF-A0AAP1RD83-F1
#
_entry.id   AF-A0AAP1RD83-F1
#
_cell.length_a   1.000
_cell.length_b   1.000
_cell.length_c   1.000
_cell.angle_alpha   90.00
_cell.angle_beta   90.00
_cell.angle_gamma   90.00
#
_symmetry.space_group_name_H-M   'P 1'
#
loop_
_entity.id
_entity.type
_entity.pdbx_description
1 polymer ?
#
loop_
_entity_poly.entity_id
_entity_poly.type
_entity_poly.pdbx_seq_one_letter_code
_entity_poly.pdbx_strand_id
1 'polypeptide(L)'
;IWFRCDLRTTDNSALLAAADGRPCVALYLLSPAQWREHDDAPCKVDFWLRNLGELQRQLAALNIPLLVRDCGHWRQAPEVIGRLCRELGVGAVHVNQEYGVNEERRDQAVGQRLRE
;
A
#
# COMPACT_ATOMS: atom_id res chain seq x y z
N ILE A 1 6.37 -0.40 -3.99
CA ILE A 1 4.98 -0.78 -4.32
C ILE A 1 4.09 -0.53 -3.10
N TRP A 2 2.90 0.02 -3.31
CA TRP A 2 1.91 0.19 -2.24
C TRP A 2 0.72 -0.76 -2.45
N PHE A 3 0.58 -1.72 -1.54
CA PHE A 3 -0.45 -2.75 -1.49
C PHE A 3 -1.69 -2.27 -0.72
N ARG A 4 -2.87 -2.71 -1.18
CA ARG A 4 -4.18 -2.37 -0.60
C ARG A 4 -5.06 -3.62 -0.52
N CYS A 5 -6.07 -3.75 -1.37
CA CYS A 5 -6.85 -4.99 -1.45
C CYS A 5 -6.14 -6.10 -2.24
N ASP A 6 -5.07 -5.78 -2.96
CA ASP A 6 -4.34 -6.64 -3.88
C ASP A 6 -3.17 -7.38 -3.23
N LEU A 7 -3.43 -8.07 -2.11
CA LEU A 7 -2.42 -8.79 -1.32
C LEU A 7 -1.92 -10.09 -1.99
N ARG A 8 -1.32 -9.96 -3.18
CA ARG A 8 -0.78 -11.09 -3.97
C ARG A 8 0.56 -10.74 -4.61
N THR A 9 1.47 -11.71 -4.67
CA THR A 9 2.75 -11.59 -5.41
C THR A 9 2.65 -12.07 -6.85
N THR A 10 1.76 -13.02 -7.14
CA THR A 10 1.57 -13.58 -8.48
C THR A 10 0.60 -12.73 -9.28
N ASP A 11 0.89 -12.50 -10.56
CA ASP A 11 0.05 -11.72 -11.47
C ASP A 11 -0.33 -10.33 -10.90
N ASN A 12 0.70 -9.64 -10.41
CA ASN A 12 0.60 -8.29 -9.90
C ASN A 12 1.44 -7.36 -10.79
N SER A 13 0.77 -6.65 -11.70
CA SER A 13 1.40 -5.76 -12.67
C SER A 13 2.20 -4.65 -12.00
N ALA A 14 1.69 -4.08 -10.89
CA ALA A 14 2.43 -3.08 -10.12
C ALA A 14 3.69 -3.67 -9.47
N LEU A 15 3.65 -4.92 -9.00
CA LEU A 15 4.82 -5.57 -8.41
C LEU A 15 5.86 -5.88 -9.47
N LEU A 16 5.41 -6.41 -10.62
CA LEU A 16 6.28 -6.68 -11.76
C LEU A 16 6.99 -5.41 -12.23
N ALA A 17 6.25 -4.31 -12.40
CA ALA A 17 6.83 -3.02 -12.78
C ALA A 17 7.78 -2.44 -11.72
N ALA A 18 7.49 -2.62 -10.43
CA ALA A 18 8.35 -2.14 -9.35
C ALA A 18 9.64 -2.97 -9.19
N ALA A 19 9.57 -4.27 -9.49
CA ALA A 19 10.68 -5.21 -9.38
C ALA A 19 11.54 -5.28 -10.66
N ASP A 20 11.13 -4.62 -11.75
CA ASP A 20 11.84 -4.62 -13.03
C ASP A 20 13.17 -3.87 -12.94
N GLY A 21 14.23 -4.59 -12.57
CA GLY A 21 15.61 -4.12 -12.55
C GLY A 21 16.00 -3.20 -11.39
N ARG A 22 15.16 -3.06 -10.35
CA ARG A 22 15.44 -2.19 -9.19
C ARG A 22 15.05 -2.83 -7.85
N PRO A 23 15.78 -2.54 -6.75
CA PRO A 23 15.33 -2.88 -5.41
C PRO A 23 13.99 -2.18 -5.13
N CYS A 24 13.02 -2.93 -4.63
CA CYS A 24 11.73 -2.38 -4.28
C CYS A 24 11.35 -2.72 -2.85
N VAL A 25 10.51 -1.87 -2.27
CA VAL A 25 9.93 -2.04 -0.94
C VAL A 25 8.43 -2.12 -1.09
N ALA A 26 7.81 -3.05 -0.37
CA ALA A 26 6.37 -3.17 -0.27
C ALA A 26 5.87 -2.33 0.90
N LEU A 27 4.79 -1.58 0.69
CA LEU A 27 4.14 -0.75 1.71
C LEU A 27 2.69 -1.18 1.85
N TYR A 28 2.22 -1.32 3.09
CA TYR A 28 0.80 -1.46 3.43
C TYR A 28 0.42 -0.39 4.45
N LEU A 29 -0.68 0.32 4.17
CA LEU A 29 -1.20 1.37 5.06
C LEU A 29 -2.44 0.86 5.81
N LEU A 30 -2.34 0.78 7.13
CA LEU A 30 -3.47 0.54 8.01
C LEU A 30 -4.26 1.84 8.17
N SER A 31 -5.58 1.77 8.03
CA SER A 31 -6.49 2.91 8.23
C SER A 31 -7.68 2.54 9.12
N PRO A 32 -7.45 2.31 10.43
CA PRO A 32 -8.49 1.82 11.34
C PRO A 32 -9.67 2.79 11.54
N ALA A 33 -9.47 4.09 11.31
CA ALA A 33 -10.58 5.06 11.33
C ALA A 33 -11.47 4.88 10.11
N GLN A 34 -10.88 4.65 8.93
CA GLN A 34 -11.64 4.44 7.71
C GLN A 34 -12.45 3.15 7.76
N TRP A 35 -11.88 2.05 8.25
CA TRP A 35 -12.60 0.77 8.38
C TRP A 35 -13.85 0.93 9.25
N ARG A 36 -13.77 1.77 10.30
CA ARG A 36 -14.93 2.10 11.13
C ARG A 36 -15.94 2.97 10.39
N GLU A 37 -15.51 3.96 9.63
CA GLU A 37 -16.41 4.80 8.82
C GLU A 37 -17.12 4.03 7.70
N HIS A 38 -16.46 3.02 7.14
CA HIS A 38 -17.01 2.15 6.10
C HIS A 38 -17.82 0.96 6.65
N ASP A 39 -17.96 0.86 7.97
CA ASP A 39 -18.61 -0.25 8.67
C ASP A 39 -18.06 -1.62 8.23
N ASP A 40 -16.73 -1.69 8.02
CA ASP A 40 -16.06 -2.92 7.64
C ASP A 40 -16.14 -3.93 8.79
N ALA A 41 -16.73 -5.10 8.50
CA ALA A 41 -16.89 -6.15 9.48
C ALA A 41 -15.53 -6.57 10.09
N PRO A 42 -15.45 -6.79 11.41
CA PRO A 42 -14.20 -7.21 12.08
C PRO A 42 -13.58 -8.48 11.46
N CYS A 43 -14.41 -9.40 10.99
CA CYS A 43 -13.96 -10.62 10.31
C CYS A 43 -13.26 -10.33 8.97
N LYS A 44 -13.66 -9.27 8.26
CA LYS A 44 -13.04 -8.83 7.00
C LYS A 44 -11.67 -8.22 7.26
N VAL A 45 -11.57 -7.37 8.29
CA VAL A 45 -10.29 -6.79 8.73
C VAL A 45 -9.31 -7.90 9.16
N ASP A 46 -9.78 -8.84 9.97
CA ASP A 46 -8.97 -9.98 10.41
C ASP A 46 -8.52 -10.85 9.22
N PHE A 47 -9.39 -11.09 8.24
CA PHE A 47 -9.03 -11.77 7.00
C PHE A 47 -7.92 -11.03 6.23
N TRP A 48 -8.00 -9.71 6.10
CA TRP A 48 -6.94 -8.92 5.45
C TRP A 48 -5.61 -8.99 6.20
N LEU A 49 -5.62 -8.86 7.54
CA LEU A 49 -4.41 -8.94 8.35
C LEU A 49 -3.74 -10.31 8.27
N ARG A 50 -4.53 -11.39 8.25
CA ARG A 50 -4.01 -12.76 8.04
C ARG A 50 -3.37 -12.91 6.66
N ASN A 51 -4.03 -12.42 5.61
CA ASN A 51 -3.46 -12.42 4.26
C ASN A 51 -2.20 -11.55 4.15
N LEU A 52 -2.14 -10.42 4.87
CA LEU A 52 -0.95 -9.57 4.91
C LEU A 52 0.26 -10.32 5.49
N GLY A 53 0.04 -11.15 6.52
CA GLY A 53 1.07 -12.02 7.08
C GLY A 53 1.57 -13.10 6.12
N GLU A 54 0.69 -13.64 5.27
CA GLU A 54 1.09 -14.56 4.20
C GLU A 54 1.83 -13.83 3.08
N LEU A 55 1.35 -12.65 2.67
CA LEU A 55 2.02 -11.81 1.69
C LEU A 55 3.43 -11.44 2.15
N GLN A 56 3.62 -11.13 3.43
CA GLN A 56 4.94 -10.86 4.00
C GLN A 56 5.91 -12.02 3.77
N ARG A 57 5.45 -13.26 4.00
CA ARG A 57 6.27 -14.47 3.77
C ARG A 57 6.60 -14.66 2.30
N GLN A 58 5.64 -14.45 1.40
CA GLN A 58 5.86 -14.54 -0.05
C GLN A 58 6.84 -13.48 -0.54
N LEU A 59 6.72 -12.23 -0.07
CA LEU A 59 7.62 -11.14 -0.42
C LEU A 59 9.03 -11.35 0.15
N ALA A 60 9.14 -11.91 1.37
CA ALA A 60 10.43 -12.25 1.96
C ALA A 60 11.20 -13.28 1.12
N ALA A 61 10.50 -14.27 0.54
CA ALA A 61 11.10 -15.23 -0.39
C ALA A 61 11.63 -14.57 -1.68
N LEU A 62 11.09 -13.40 -2.04
CA LEU A 62 11.54 -12.58 -3.17
C LEU A 62 12.57 -11.50 -2.77
N ASN A 63 13.05 -11.50 -1.53
CA ASN A 63 13.90 -10.47 -0.93
C ASN A 63 13.29 -9.06 -0.95
N ILE A 64 11.97 -8.95 -0.89
CA ILE A 64 11.25 -7.68 -0.85
C ILE A 64 10.76 -7.44 0.58
N PRO A 65 11.24 -6.40 1.29
CA PRO A 65 10.75 -6.09 2.62
C PRO A 65 9.34 -5.48 2.55
N LEU A 66 8.45 -5.93 3.44
CA LEU A 66 7.12 -5.37 3.63
C LEU A 66 7.10 -4.44 4.84
N LEU A 67 6.82 -3.16 4.59
CA LEU A 67 6.60 -2.13 5.58
C LEU A 67 5.11 -1.96 5.83
N VAL A 68 4.71 -2.10 7.08
CA VAL A 68 3.36 -1.76 7.53
C VAL A 68 3.42 -0.44 8.28
N ARG A 69 2.54 0.50 7.92
CA ARG A 69 2.42 1.81 8.57
C ARG A 69 0.97 2.08 8.89
N ASP A 70 0.72 2.67 10.05
CA ASP A 70 -0.59 3.16 10.42
C ASP A 70 -0.70 4.62 9.96
N CYS A 71 -1.69 4.93 9.13
CA CYS A 71 -2.02 6.29 8.73
C CYS A 71 -3.30 6.80 9.40
N GLY A 72 -3.98 6.00 10.22
CA GLY A 72 -5.23 6.33 10.88
C GLY A 72 -6.40 6.48 9.91
N HIS A 73 -6.32 7.49 9.04
CA HIS A 73 -7.32 7.93 8.07
C HIS A 73 -6.68 8.20 6.70
N TRP A 74 -7.43 8.00 5.61
CA TRP A 74 -6.92 8.15 4.23
C TRP A 74 -6.33 9.52 3.90
N ARG A 75 -6.81 10.57 4.57
CA ARG A 75 -6.27 11.95 4.45
C ARG A 75 -4.79 12.06 4.82
N GLN A 76 -4.28 11.18 5.68
CA GLN A 76 -2.87 11.21 6.12
C GLN A 76 -1.98 10.32 5.22
N ALA A 77 -2.56 9.49 4.34
CA ALA A 77 -1.81 8.63 3.44
C ALA A 77 -0.79 9.40 2.57
N PRO A 78 -1.11 10.57 1.96
CA PRO A 78 -0.13 11.34 1.19
C PRO A 78 1.07 11.78 2.01
N GLU A 79 0.88 12.22 3.25
CA GLU A 79 1.97 12.66 4.12
C GLU A 79 2.86 11.50 4.56
N VAL A 80 2.25 10.37 4.95
CA VAL A 80 2.98 9.16 5.37
C VAL A 80 3.81 8.61 4.20
N ILE A 81 3.20 8.49 3.02
CA ILE A 81 3.90 8.00 1.82
C ILE A 81 5.00 8.98 1.40
N GLY A 82 4.71 10.28 1.37
CA GLY A 82 5.69 11.31 1.00
C GLY A 82 6.87 11.39 1.98
N ARG A 83 6.63 11.18 3.28
CA ARG A 83 7.73 11.06 4.26
C ARG A 83 8.56 9.81 3.99
N LEU A 84 7.91 8.66 3.81
CA LEU A 84 8.60 7.39 3.57
C LEU A 84 9.43 7.42 2.27
N CYS A 85 8.91 8.02 1.20
CA CYS A 85 9.64 8.16 -0.05
C CYS A 85 10.90 9.00 0.12
N ARG A 86 10.86 10.07 0.93
CA ARG A 86 12.04 10.88 1.25
C ARG A 86 13.05 10.14 2.11
N GLU A 87 12.58 9.43 3.14
CA GLU A 87 13.45 8.65 4.05
C GLU A 87 14.18 7.51 3.31
N LEU A 88 13.51 6.83 2.40
CA LEU A 88 14.04 5.70 1.65
C LEU A 88 14.65 6.08 0.29
N GLY A 89 14.56 7.35 -0.12
CA GLY A 89 15.02 7.79 -1.44
C GLY A 89 14.28 7.13 -2.60
N VAL A 90 12.97 6.88 -2.46
CA VAL A 90 12.15 6.18 -3.46
C VAL A 90 11.88 7.10 -4.64
N GLY A 91 12.31 6.69 -5.84
CA GLY A 91 12.07 7.44 -7.08
C GLY A 91 10.74 7.16 -7.78
N ALA A 92 10.04 6.08 -7.41
CA ALA A 92 8.75 5.73 -8.02
C ALA A 92 7.84 4.95 -7.07
N VAL A 93 6.55 5.28 -7.07
CA VAL A 93 5.52 4.55 -6.32
C VAL A 93 4.58 3.89 -7.33
N HIS A 94 4.52 2.56 -7.28
CA HIS A 94 3.62 1.76 -8.11
C HIS A 94 2.44 1.28 -7.28
N VAL A 95 1.23 1.39 -7.85
CA VAL A 95 -0.06 0.98 -7.28
C VAL A 95 -0.94 0.34 -8.35
N ASN A 96 -1.80 -0.60 -7.97
CA ASN A 96 -2.87 -1.11 -8.84
C ASN A 96 -4.14 -0.30 -8.62
N GLN A 97 -4.75 0.23 -9.67
CA GLN A 97 -5.90 1.14 -9.57
C GLN A 97 -7.11 0.49 -8.87
N GLU A 98 -7.71 1.22 -7.91
CA GLU A 98 -9.00 0.87 -7.30
C GLU A 98 -10.07 1.83 -7.84
N TYR A 99 -11.21 1.30 -8.29
CA TYR A 99 -12.28 2.08 -8.97
C TYR A 99 -13.25 2.80 -8.02
N GLY A 100 -12.96 2.84 -6.72
CA GLY A 100 -13.81 3.53 -5.76
C GLY A 100 -13.54 5.04 -5.73
N VAL A 101 -14.59 5.85 -5.58
CA VAL A 101 -14.51 7.33 -5.65
C VAL A 101 -13.60 7.90 -4.55
N ASN A 102 -13.61 7.29 -3.36
CA ASN A 102 -12.78 7.76 -2.25
C ASN A 102 -11.32 7.32 -2.43
N GLU A 103 -11.12 6.13 -2.98
CA GLU A 103 -9.84 5.53 -3.32
C GLU A 103 -9.16 6.32 -4.43
N GLU A 104 -9.90 6.75 -5.46
CA GLU A 104 -9.40 7.60 -6.52
C GLU A 104 -8.96 8.97 -5.99
N ARG A 105 -9.76 9.60 -5.11
CA ARG A 105 -9.39 10.88 -4.47
C ARG A 105 -8.12 10.74 -3.64
N ARG A 106 -7.99 9.65 -2.87
CA ARG A 106 -6.78 9.35 -2.09
C ARG A 106 -5.57 9.18 -3.00
N ASP A 107 -5.70 8.37 -4.06
CA ASP A 107 -4.61 8.09 -4.99
C ASP A 107 -4.17 9.35 -5.75
N GLN A 108 -5.11 10.21 -6.15
CA GLN A 108 -4.81 11.51 -6.74
C GLN A 108 -4.07 12.44 -5.76
N ALA A 109 -4.50 12.50 -4.49
CA ALA A 109 -3.84 13.31 -3.47
C ALA A 109 -2.40 12.84 -3.20
N VAL A 110 -2.17 11.52 -3.13
CA VAL A 110 -0.83 10.93 -3.03
C VAL A 110 0.01 11.29 -4.26
N GLY A 111 -0.55 11.13 -5.46
CA GLY A 111 0.13 11.44 -6.71
C GLY A 111 0.45 12.93 -6.89
N GLN A 112 -0.36 13.84 -6.34
CA GLN A 112 -0.03 15.27 -6.29
C GLN A 112 1.13 15.52 -5.32
N ARG A 113 1.05 14.98 -4.11
CA ARG A 113 2.07 15.19 -3.07
C ARG A 113 3.45 14.65 -3.43
N LEU A 114 3.52 13.59 -4.24
CA LEU A 114 4.78 12.99 -4.71
C LEU A 114 5.40 13.72 -5.90
N ARG A 115 4.65 14.61 -6.57
CA ARG A 115 5.17 15.45 -7.66
C ARG A 115 5.77 16.77 -7.16
N GLU A 116 5.47 17.14 -5.91
CA GLU A 116 6.05 18.29 -5.18
C GLU A 116 7.38 17.93 -4.51
#